data_AF-A0A352RSK9-F1
#
_entry.id   AF-A0A352RSK9-F1
#
_cell.length_a   1.000
_cell.length_b   1.000
_cell.length_c   1.000
_cell.angle_alpha   90.00
_cell.angle_beta   90.00
_cell.angle_gamma   90.00
#
_symmetry.space_group_name_H-M   'P 1'
#
loop_
_entity.id
_entity.type
_entity.pdbx_description
1 polymer ?
#
loop_
_entity_poly.entity_id
_entity_poly.type
_entity_poly.pdbx_seq_one_letter_code
_entity_poly.pdbx_strand_id
1 'polypeptide(L)'
;MNPFRFQTVPTVIVELGAARRLGALLREAFPQAQRLCVVTDGFLSKSGLLTPALDDLGKHGWQVTLIDDVIADPPEHIVLEATERARQADAEVVLGLGGGSSMDVAKLIAVLLPAAQSLKDMYGVKK
;
A
#
# COMPACT_ATOMS: atom_id res chain seq x y z
N MET A 1 -18.20 29.53 17.74
CA MET A 1 -17.38 28.49 17.07
C MET A 1 -17.50 28.68 15.58
N ASN A 2 -16.38 28.68 14.86
CA ASN A 2 -16.41 28.73 13.39
C ASN A 2 -16.82 27.34 12.85
N PRO A 3 -17.63 27.29 11.78
CA PRO A 3 -17.95 26.03 11.12
C PRO A 3 -16.69 25.37 10.54
N PHE A 4 -16.56 24.05 10.69
CA PHE A 4 -15.44 23.27 10.16
C PHE A 4 -15.91 21.91 9.63
N ARG A 5 -15.13 21.29 8.74
CA ARG A 5 -15.35 19.93 8.22
C ARG A 5 -14.15 19.06 8.59
N PHE A 6 -14.41 17.90 9.19
CA PHE A 6 -13.41 16.86 9.47
C PHE A 6 -13.67 15.66 8.54
N GLN A 7 -12.63 15.18 7.84
CA GLN A 7 -12.71 14.04 6.95
C GLN A 7 -11.51 13.12 7.21
N THR A 8 -11.76 11.82 7.29
CA THR A 8 -10.77 10.79 7.60
C THR A 8 -11.03 9.53 6.77
N VAL A 9 -10.19 8.51 6.93
CA VAL A 9 -10.35 7.19 6.32
C VAL A 9 -11.59 6.46 6.86
N PRO A 10 -12.23 5.56 6.08
CA PRO A 10 -13.43 4.85 6.54
C PRO A 10 -13.22 3.91 7.72
N THR A 11 -12.00 3.40 7.93
CA THR A 11 -11.71 2.39 8.96
C THR A 11 -10.32 2.58 9.54
N VAL A 12 -10.21 2.48 10.87
CA VAL A 12 -8.96 2.46 11.63
C VAL A 12 -9.03 1.30 12.60
N ILE A 13 -8.07 0.39 12.53
CA ILE A 13 -7.97 -0.77 13.42
C ILE A 13 -6.73 -0.58 14.30
N VAL A 14 -6.92 -0.57 15.61
CA VAL A 14 -5.84 -0.45 16.60
C VAL A 14 -5.93 -1.64 17.53
N GLU A 15 -5.00 -2.59 17.36
CA GLU A 15 -4.99 -3.84 18.11
C GLU A 15 -3.55 -4.30 18.31
N LEU A 16 -3.25 -4.85 19.51
CA LEU A 16 -1.98 -5.49 19.76
C LEU A 16 -1.87 -6.76 18.90
N GLY A 17 -0.85 -6.82 18.05
CA GLY A 17 -0.61 -8.00 17.21
C GLY A 17 -1.44 -8.04 15.92
N ALA A 18 -2.08 -6.93 15.52
CA ALA A 18 -2.86 -6.83 14.27
C ALA A 18 -2.11 -7.36 13.03
N ALA A 19 -0.79 -7.17 12.97
CA ALA A 19 0.05 -7.69 11.89
C ALA A 19 -0.10 -9.21 11.67
N ARG A 20 -0.34 -10.00 12.73
CA ARG A 20 -0.54 -11.47 12.65
C ARG A 20 -1.90 -11.88 12.10
N ARG A 21 -2.80 -10.92 11.86
CA ARG A 21 -4.15 -11.10 11.33
C ARG A 21 -4.36 -10.32 10.03
N LEU A 22 -3.29 -9.78 9.45
CA LEU A 22 -3.38 -8.87 8.31
C LEU A 22 -4.06 -9.51 7.09
N GLY A 23 -3.76 -10.77 6.80
CA GLY A 23 -4.40 -11.54 5.75
C GLY A 23 -5.89 -11.72 5.98
N ALA A 24 -6.29 -12.07 7.21
CA ALA A 24 -7.70 -12.18 7.58
C ALA A 24 -8.44 -10.84 7.45
N LEU A 25 -7.86 -9.76 7.96
CA LEU A 25 -8.45 -8.42 7.91
C LEU A 25 -8.62 -7.93 6.47
N LEU A 26 -7.64 -8.16 5.59
CA LEU A 26 -7.78 -7.81 4.19
C LEU A 26 -8.83 -8.66 3.48
N ARG A 27 -9.09 -9.90 3.91
CA ARG A 27 -10.17 -10.74 3.34
C ARG A 27 -11.55 -10.20 3.67
N GLU A 28 -11.73 -9.65 4.87
CA GLU A 28 -12.98 -8.98 5.25
C GLU A 28 -13.27 -7.77 4.35
N ALA A 29 -12.23 -6.98 4.04
CA ALA A 29 -12.35 -5.79 3.19
C ALA A 29 -12.42 -6.11 1.69
N PHE A 30 -11.69 -7.14 1.24
CA PHE A 30 -11.49 -7.49 -0.17
C PHE A 30 -11.67 -9.01 -0.39
N PRO A 31 -12.90 -9.54 -0.26
CA PRO A 31 -13.14 -10.99 -0.25
C PRO A 31 -12.81 -11.69 -1.57
N GLN A 32 -12.83 -10.97 -2.70
CA GLN A 32 -12.65 -11.54 -4.03
C GLN A 32 -11.26 -11.26 -4.64
N ALA A 33 -10.53 -10.27 -4.14
CA ALA A 33 -9.20 -9.94 -4.68
C ALA A 33 -8.21 -11.06 -4.37
N GLN A 34 -7.21 -11.28 -5.19
CA GLN A 34 -6.19 -12.32 -5.00
C GLN A 34 -4.78 -11.74 -4.99
N ARG A 35 -4.53 -10.72 -5.83
CA ARG A 35 -3.20 -10.17 -6.09
C ARG A 35 -3.00 -8.90 -5.28
N LEU A 36 -2.04 -8.95 -4.37
CA LEU A 36 -1.74 -7.88 -3.41
C LEU A 36 -0.33 -7.34 -3.69
N CYS A 37 -0.24 -6.04 -3.96
CA CYS A 37 1.03 -5.33 -3.98
C CYS A 37 1.33 -4.80 -2.57
N VAL A 38 2.39 -5.30 -1.94
CA VAL A 38 2.88 -4.81 -0.64
C VAL A 38 4.03 -3.86 -0.89
N VAL A 39 3.90 -2.64 -0.37
CA VAL A 39 4.88 -1.56 -0.52
C VAL A 39 5.49 -1.26 0.84
N THR A 40 6.81 -1.40 0.94
CA THR A 40 7.57 -1.23 2.19
C THR A 40 8.94 -0.63 1.91
N ASP A 41 9.71 -0.37 2.96
CA ASP A 41 11.10 0.07 2.84
C ASP A 41 12.08 -1.10 3.06
N GLY A 42 13.29 -0.93 2.54
CA GLY A 42 14.31 -1.98 2.57
C GLY A 42 14.81 -2.30 3.97
N PHE A 43 14.64 -1.40 4.93
CA PHE A 43 15.00 -1.65 6.33
C PHE A 43 14.03 -2.64 6.96
N LEU A 44 12.72 -2.40 6.82
CA LEU A 44 11.69 -3.31 7.34
C LEU A 44 11.77 -4.68 6.69
N SER A 45 11.94 -4.74 5.36
CA SER A 45 12.10 -5.99 4.62
C SER A 45 13.27 -6.84 5.18
N LYS A 46 14.44 -6.22 5.37
CA LYS A 46 15.65 -6.91 5.86
C LYS A 46 15.63 -7.23 7.36
N SER A 47 14.81 -6.54 8.14
CA SER A 47 14.74 -6.72 9.60
C SER A 47 13.96 -7.96 10.05
N GLY A 48 13.18 -8.59 9.16
CA GLY A 48 12.26 -9.68 9.52
C GLY A 48 11.00 -9.23 10.26
N LEU A 49 10.80 -7.93 10.46
CA LEU A 49 9.60 -7.39 11.12
C LEU A 49 8.31 -7.62 10.31
N LEU A 50 8.43 -7.83 9.00
CA LEU A 50 7.29 -8.08 8.10
C LEU A 50 6.83 -9.55 8.13
N THR A 51 7.65 -10.47 8.63
CA THR A 51 7.37 -11.91 8.58
C THR A 51 5.99 -12.29 9.12
N PRO A 52 5.54 -11.81 10.30
CA PRO A 52 4.22 -12.20 10.81
C PRO A 52 3.06 -11.77 9.90
N ALA A 53 3.21 -10.64 9.20
CA ALA A 53 2.23 -10.13 8.25
C ALA A 53 2.26 -10.92 6.94
N LEU A 54 3.45 -11.15 6.36
CA LEU A 54 3.60 -11.92 5.13
C LEU A 54 3.14 -13.37 5.29
N ASP A 55 3.43 -13.99 6.44
CA ASP A 55 2.96 -15.35 6.77
C ASP A 55 1.44 -15.42 6.83
N ASP A 56 0.80 -14.44 7.46
CA ASP A 56 -0.67 -14.41 7.57
C ASP A 56 -1.34 -14.11 6.23
N LEU A 57 -0.75 -13.24 5.41
CA LEU A 57 -1.17 -13.01 4.03
C LEU A 57 -1.13 -14.32 3.22
N GLY A 58 -0.03 -15.08 3.30
CA GLY A 58 0.10 -16.37 2.63
C GLY A 58 -0.92 -17.40 3.10
N LYS A 59 -1.17 -17.50 4.41
CA LYS A 59 -2.20 -18.40 4.98
C LYS A 59 -3.61 -18.11 4.46
N HIS A 60 -3.88 -16.85 4.11
CA HIS A 60 -5.16 -16.41 3.56
C HIS A 60 -5.15 -16.33 2.03
N GLY A 61 -4.21 -17.00 1.36
CA GLY A 61 -4.20 -17.18 -0.09
C GLY A 61 -3.92 -15.92 -0.91
N TRP A 62 -3.32 -14.88 -0.31
CA TRP A 62 -2.89 -13.69 -1.04
C TRP A 62 -1.66 -14.00 -1.90
N GLN A 63 -1.71 -13.61 -3.16
CA GLN A 63 -0.56 -13.62 -4.06
C GLN A 63 0.16 -12.28 -3.89
N VAL A 64 1.26 -12.28 -3.14
CA VAL A 64 1.96 -11.07 -2.74
C VAL A 64 3.07 -10.73 -3.74
N THR A 65 3.00 -9.52 -4.29
CA THR A 65 4.12 -8.86 -4.96
C THR A 65 4.71 -7.83 -4.01
N LEU A 66 5.98 -8.01 -3.62
CA LEU A 66 6.66 -7.12 -2.70
C LEU A 66 7.46 -6.06 -3.47
N ILE A 67 7.26 -4.79 -3.10
CA ILE A 67 8.05 -3.63 -3.50
C ILE A 67 8.69 -3.09 -2.22
N ASP A 68 9.97 -3.38 -2.01
CA ASP A 68 10.70 -3.08 -0.77
C ASP A 68 11.90 -2.14 -0.96
N ASP A 69 12.00 -1.52 -2.14
CA ASP A 69 13.05 -0.57 -2.49
C ASP A 69 12.58 0.89 -2.40
N VAL A 70 11.48 1.14 -1.68
CA VAL A 70 10.99 2.50 -1.46
C VAL A 70 11.96 3.29 -0.59
N ILE A 71 12.26 4.50 -1.04
CA ILE A 71 13.04 5.51 -0.31
C ILE A 71 12.14 6.69 0.08
N ALA A 72 12.56 7.46 1.10
CA ALA A 72 11.89 8.70 1.46
C ALA A 72 12.03 9.74 0.34
N ASP A 73 10.97 10.52 0.10
CA ASP A 73 10.87 11.51 -0.97
C ASP A 73 11.39 10.99 -2.33
N PRO A 74 10.81 9.87 -2.83
CA PRO A 74 11.36 9.20 -3.98
C PRO A 74 11.21 10.06 -5.24
N PRO A 75 12.21 10.05 -6.14
CA PRO A 75 12.05 10.63 -7.47
C PRO A 75 10.86 10.02 -8.22
N GLU A 76 10.23 10.79 -9.11
CA GLU A 76 9.06 10.34 -9.89
C GLU A 76 9.30 9.00 -10.62
N HIS A 77 10.49 8.80 -11.19
CA HIS A 77 10.81 7.58 -11.93
C HIS A 77 10.76 6.32 -11.06
N ILE A 78 11.12 6.42 -9.76
CA ILE A 78 11.06 5.29 -8.83
C ILE A 78 9.60 4.91 -8.56
N VAL A 79 8.72 5.90 -8.41
CA VAL A 79 7.28 5.67 -8.24
C VAL A 79 6.68 5.04 -9.48
N LEU A 80 7.06 5.51 -10.68
CA LEU A 80 6.58 4.95 -11.94
C LEU A 80 7.08 3.51 -12.14
N GLU A 81 8.33 3.21 -11.85
CA GLU A 81 8.87 1.85 -11.90
C GLU A 81 8.17 0.90 -10.91
N ALA A 82 7.93 1.37 -9.68
CA ALA A 82 7.14 0.63 -8.71
C ALA A 82 5.69 0.39 -9.19
N THR A 83 5.09 1.40 -9.82
CA THR A 83 3.74 1.28 -10.42
C THR A 83 3.72 0.24 -11.54
N GLU A 84 4.72 0.23 -12.42
CA GLU A 84 4.79 -0.75 -13.51
C GLU A 84 5.00 -2.18 -12.99
N ARG A 85 5.79 -2.37 -11.93
CA ARG A 85 5.90 -3.68 -11.25
C ARG A 85 4.56 -4.14 -10.68
N ALA A 86 3.82 -3.23 -10.04
CA ALA A 86 2.47 -3.53 -9.54
C ALA A 86 1.47 -3.84 -10.69
N ARG A 87 1.59 -3.14 -11.82
CA ARG A 87 0.78 -3.35 -13.02
C ARG A 87 1.07 -4.72 -13.66
N GLN A 88 2.34 -5.08 -13.82
CA GLN A 88 2.76 -6.38 -14.34
C GLN A 88 2.33 -7.55 -13.45
N ALA A 89 2.18 -7.31 -12.15
CA ALA A 89 1.64 -8.28 -11.20
C ALA A 89 0.10 -8.33 -11.17
N ASP A 90 -0.58 -7.57 -12.03
CA ASP A 90 -2.04 -7.44 -12.07
C ASP A 90 -2.62 -7.12 -10.68
N ALA A 91 -1.94 -6.27 -9.89
CA ALA A 91 -2.32 -5.99 -8.50
C ALA A 91 -3.75 -5.43 -8.40
N GLU A 92 -4.56 -6.05 -7.55
CA GLU A 92 -5.95 -5.64 -7.29
C GLU A 92 -6.07 -4.79 -6.03
N VAL A 93 -5.13 -4.98 -5.09
CA VAL A 93 -5.05 -4.25 -3.84
C VAL A 93 -3.61 -3.80 -3.63
N VAL A 94 -3.43 -2.56 -3.15
CA VAL A 94 -2.12 -2.02 -2.74
C VAL A 94 -2.13 -1.82 -1.23
N LEU A 95 -1.12 -2.37 -0.55
CA LEU A 95 -0.91 -2.27 0.89
C LEU A 95 0.40 -1.54 1.18
N GLY A 96 0.32 -0.35 1.77
CA GLY A 96 1.48 0.29 2.38
C GLY A 96 1.75 -0.32 3.75
N LEU A 97 2.93 -0.92 3.94
CA LEU A 97 3.36 -1.55 5.18
C LEU A 97 4.68 -0.93 5.65
N GLY A 98 4.58 0.09 6.49
CA GLY A 98 5.73 0.81 7.02
C GLY A 98 5.38 2.22 7.49
N GLY A 99 6.35 3.13 7.42
CA GLY A 99 6.18 4.53 7.78
C GLY A 99 5.46 5.37 6.71
N GLY A 100 5.53 6.70 6.88
CA GLY A 100 4.93 7.69 5.97
C GLY A 100 5.38 7.54 4.52
N SER A 101 6.69 7.35 4.29
CA SER A 101 7.27 7.20 2.96
C SER A 101 6.66 6.03 2.18
N SER A 102 6.63 4.84 2.78
CA SER A 102 6.08 3.63 2.16
C SER A 102 4.57 3.77 1.90
N MET A 103 3.84 4.39 2.83
CA MET A 103 2.40 4.66 2.65
C MET A 103 2.11 5.67 1.54
N ASP A 104 2.93 6.70 1.37
CA ASP A 104 2.72 7.71 0.34
C ASP A 104 3.00 7.15 -1.05
N VAL A 105 4.05 6.35 -1.22
CA VAL A 105 4.29 5.60 -2.46
C VAL A 105 3.17 4.62 -2.75
N ALA A 106 2.69 3.89 -1.74
CA ALA A 106 1.55 2.98 -1.90
C ALA A 106 0.30 3.69 -2.43
N LYS A 107 0.00 4.90 -1.92
CA LYS A 107 -1.13 5.71 -2.41
C LYS A 107 -0.93 6.13 -3.86
N LEU A 108 0.28 6.57 -4.23
CA LEU A 108 0.59 6.96 -5.61
C LEU A 108 0.42 5.79 -6.58
N ILE A 109 0.96 4.60 -6.23
CA ILE A 109 0.77 3.38 -7.01
C ILE A 109 -0.73 3.06 -7.15
N ALA A 110 -1.48 3.08 -6.04
CA ALA A 110 -2.91 2.77 -6.05
C ALA A 110 -3.72 3.71 -6.96
N VAL A 111 -3.34 4.99 -7.04
CA VAL A 111 -3.99 5.96 -7.94
C VAL A 111 -3.54 5.76 -9.39
N LEU A 112 -2.25 5.50 -9.65
CA LEU A 112 -1.70 5.36 -11.00
C LEU A 112 -2.07 4.04 -11.69
N LEU A 113 -2.37 2.98 -10.94
CA LEU A 113 -2.75 1.69 -11.51
C LEU A 113 -3.97 1.79 -12.45
N PRO A 114 -5.12 2.34 -12.02
CA PRO A 114 -6.30 2.50 -12.87
C PRO A 114 -6.31 3.81 -13.69
N ALA A 115 -5.47 4.80 -13.36
CA ALA A 115 -5.60 6.15 -13.90
C ALA A 115 -5.00 6.31 -15.30
N ALA A 116 -5.67 7.13 -16.12
CA ALA A 116 -5.13 7.69 -17.35
C ALA A 116 -4.35 9.00 -17.14
N GLN A 117 -4.41 9.57 -15.93
CA GLN A 117 -3.73 10.81 -15.56
C GLN A 117 -2.24 10.54 -15.27
N SER A 118 -1.37 11.43 -15.75
CA SER A 118 0.06 11.33 -15.45
C SER A 118 0.37 11.75 -14.01
N LEU A 119 1.44 11.21 -13.41
CA LEU A 119 1.88 11.59 -12.06
C LEU A 119 2.08 13.11 -11.94
N LYS A 120 2.66 13.73 -12.98
CA LYS A 120 2.88 15.17 -13.05
C LYS A 120 1.59 15.98 -12.91
N ASP A 121 0.49 15.49 -13.45
CA ASP A 121 -0.80 16.19 -13.40
C ASP A 121 -1.51 16.02 -12.06
N MET A 122 -1.08 15.07 -11.22
CA MET A 122 -1.66 14.83 -9.89
C MET A 122 -1.17 15.84 -8.84
N TYR A 123 -0.04 16.51 -9.09
CA TYR A 123 0.49 17.52 -8.17
C TYR A 123 -0.47 18.73 -8.06
N GLY A 124 -1.02 18.94 -6.86
CA GLY A 124 -1.90 20.05 -6.54
C GLY A 124 -3.09 19.63 -5.68
N VAL A 125 -4.04 20.54 -5.47
CA VAL A 125 -5.27 20.28 -4.69
C VAL A 125 -6.46 20.40 -5.63
N LYS A 126 -7.40 19.43 -5.59
CA LYS A 126 -8.56 19.32 -6.52
C LYS A 126 -8.13 19.17 -7.99
N LYS A 127 -7.08 18.40 -8.22
CA LYS A 127 -6.62 17.96 -9.53
C LYS A 127 -7.24 16.62 -9.90
#